data_AF-A0A521VVA9-F1
#
_entry.id   AF-A0A521VVA9-F1
#
_cell.length_a   1.000
_cell.length_b   1.000
_cell.length_c   1.000
_cell.angle_alpha   90.00
_cell.angle_beta   90.00
_cell.angle_gamma   90.00
#
_symmetry.space_group_name_H-M   'P 1'
#
loop_
_entity.id
_entity.type
_entity.pdbx_description
1 polymer ?
#
loop_
_entity_poly.entity_id
_entity_poly.type
_entity_poly.pdbx_seq_one_letter_code
_entity_poly.pdbx_strand_id
1 'polypeptide(L)' 'MALVGTATSSTPAAARTRLWSAPLVALWRGIVRDLSYRPELHYMRGPGPAWRAKHGIPERR' A
#
# COMPACT_ATOMS: atom_id res chain seq x y z
N MET A 1 -21.62 43.70 -30.71
CA MET A 1 -22.97 43.13 -30.50
C MET A 1 -23.05 41.88 -31.38
N ALA A 2 -23.08 40.62 -30.94
CA ALA A 2 -23.25 39.94 -29.66
C ALA A 2 -22.31 38.69 -29.70
N LEU A 3 -21.53 38.39 -28.66
CA LEU A 3 -21.84 37.45 -27.56
C LEU A 3 -22.71 36.26 -27.99
N VAL A 4 -22.15 35.05 -27.96
CA VAL A 4 -22.45 34.00 -26.96
C VAL A 4 -21.79 32.70 -27.43
N GLY A 5 -20.77 32.25 -26.71
CA GLY A 5 -20.27 30.88 -26.80
C GLY A 5 -21.03 30.02 -25.80
N THR A 6 -21.80 29.04 -26.26
CA THR A 6 -22.40 28.03 -25.39
C THR A 6 -21.53 26.77 -25.39
N ALA A 7 -20.57 26.71 -24.46
CA ALA A 7 -19.92 25.46 -24.11
C ALA A 7 -20.80 24.73 -23.10
N THR A 8 -21.65 23.81 -23.57
CA THR A 8 -22.40 22.91 -22.68
C THR A 8 -21.52 21.71 -22.34
N SER A 9 -20.58 21.88 -21.42
CA SER A 9 -19.83 20.76 -20.86
C SER A 9 -20.60 20.18 -19.66
N SER A 10 -21.51 19.26 -19.92
CA SER A 10 -22.11 18.43 -18.87
C SER A 10 -21.91 16.96 -19.21
N THR A 11 -20.83 16.38 -18.68
CA THR A 11 -20.65 14.93 -18.64
C THR A 11 -20.62 14.49 -17.18
N PRO A 12 -21.79 14.24 -16.54
CA PRO A 12 -21.83 13.77 -15.15
C PRO A 12 -21.61 12.25 -15.02
N ALA A 13 -21.09 11.57 -16.05
CA ALA A 13 -20.85 10.13 -16.00
C ALA A 13 -19.67 9.75 -15.09
N ALA A 14 -18.66 10.63 -14.94
CA ALA A 14 -17.47 10.38 -14.12
C ALA A 14 -17.65 10.70 -12.62
N ALA A 15 -18.71 11.43 -12.24
CA ALA A 15 -18.95 11.83 -10.86
C ALA A 15 -19.40 10.64 -9.98
N ARG A 16 -20.16 9.72 -10.57
CA ARG A 16 -20.75 8.56 -9.85
C ARG A 16 -19.69 7.52 -9.50
N THR A 17 -18.72 7.28 -10.38
CA THR A 17 -17.59 6.36 -10.16
C THR A 17 -16.64 6.87 -9.07
N ARG A 18 -16.42 8.19 -8.97
CA ARG A 18 -15.55 8.79 -7.95
C ARG A 18 -16.08 8.63 -6.52
N LEU A 19 -17.39 8.80 -6.33
CA LEU A 19 -18.01 8.78 -5.00
C LEU A 19 -17.90 7.42 -4.31
N TRP A 20 -17.89 6.32 -5.08
CA TRP A 20 -17.75 4.96 -4.55
C TRP A 20 -16.28 4.54 -4.40
N SER A 21 -15.37 5.15 -5.16
CA SER A 21 -13.93 4.88 -5.07
C SER A 21 -13.25 5.55 -3.87
N ALA A 22 -13.72 6.71 -3.43
CA ALA A 22 -13.12 7.46 -2.33
C ALA A 22 -13.15 6.72 -0.97
N PRO A 23 -14.29 6.18 -0.48
CA PRO A 23 -14.31 5.42 0.77
C PRO A 23 -13.50 4.11 0.67
N LEU A 24 -13.51 3.45 -0.49
CA LEU A 24 -12.73 2.23 -0.72
C LEU A 24 -11.22 2.50 -0.65
N VAL A 25 -10.75 3.61 -1.24
CA VAL A 25 -9.34 4.03 -1.17
C VAL A 25 -8.95 4.42 0.26
N ALA A 26 -9.84 5.09 1.01
CA ALA A 26 -9.60 5.42 2.41
C ALA A 26 -9.49 4.16 3.29
N LEU A 27 -10.39 3.19 3.11
CA LEU A 27 -10.35 1.90 3.78
C LEU A 27 -9.06 1.13 3.46
N TRP A 28 -8.72 1.02 2.18
CA TRP A 28 -7.52 0.33 1.73
C TRP A 28 -6.24 0.94 2.32
N ARG A 29 -6.14 2.27 2.37
CA ARG A 29 -5.01 2.97 3.00
C ARG A 29 -4.91 2.71 4.50
N GLY A 30 -6.04 2.56 5.20
CA GLY A 30 -6.07 2.17 6.62
C GLY A 30 -5.54 0.76 6.84
N ILE A 31 -6.04 -0.20 6.06
CA ILE A 31 -5.62 -1.61 6.12
C ILE A 31 -4.12 -1.76 5.83
N VAL A 32 -3.61 -1.13 4.77
CA VAL A 32 -2.18 -1.22 4.40
C VAL A 32 -1.27 -0.57 5.44
N ARG A 33 -1.71 0.51 6.09
CA ARG A 33 -0.96 1.11 7.20
C ARG A 33 -0.83 0.15 8.39
N ASP A 34 -1.90 -0.56 8.73
CA ASP A 34 -1.94 -1.45 9.89
C ASP A 34 -1.24 -2.79 9.61
N LEU A 35 -1.33 -3.28 8.38
CA LEU A 35 -0.63 -4.47 7.88
C LEU A 35 0.82 -4.21 7.47
N SER A 36 1.40 -3.05 7.79
CA SER A 36 2.80 -2.77 7.48
C SER A 36 3.67 -3.84 8.13
N TYR A 37 4.13 -4.77 7.30
CA TYR A 37 4.98 -5.88 7.69
C TYR A 37 6.15 -5.33 8.50
N ARG A 38 6.20 -5.70 9.78
CA ARG A 38 7.25 -5.31 10.72
C ARG A 38 8.30 -6.41 10.76
N PRO A 39 9.31 -6.37 9.87
CA PRO A 39 10.39 -7.34 9.90
C PRO A 39 11.11 -7.30 11.26
N GLU A 40 11.10 -6.18 11.99
CA GLU A 40 11.78 -6.02 13.28
C GLU A 40 11.22 -6.94 14.37
N LEU A 41 9.94 -7.36 14.26
CA LEU A 41 9.33 -8.36 15.14
C LEU A 41 9.75 -9.79 14.79
N HIS A 42 10.11 -10.05 13.54
CA HIS A 42 10.27 -11.40 12.98
C HIS A 42 11.73 -11.77 12.68
N TYR A 43 12.59 -10.77 12.44
CA TYR A 43 13.98 -10.92 11.99
C TYR A 43 15.03 -10.52 13.04
N MET A 44 14.65 -10.36 14.31
CA MET A 44 15.63 -10.15 15.38
C MET A 44 16.09 -11.45 16.04
N ARG A 45 15.66 -12.60 15.53
CA ARG A 45 16.26 -13.89 15.83
C ARG A 45 17.24 -14.20 14.72
N GLY A 46 18.52 -13.88 14.96
CA GLY A 46 19.61 -14.34 14.11
C GLY A 46 19.55 -15.87 13.89
N PRO A 47 20.38 -16.43 13.01
CA PRO A 47 20.29 -17.83 12.62
C PRO A 47 20.15 -18.75 13.84
N GLY A 48 19.01 -19.43 13.91
CA GLY A 48 18.67 -20.30 15.04
C GLY A 48 19.59 -21.52 15.10
N PRO A 49 19.53 -22.32 16.19
CA PRO A 49 20.35 -23.51 16.36
C PRO A 49 20.27 -24.48 15.17
N ALA A 50 19.06 -24.68 14.62
CA ALA A 50 18.82 -25.53 13.45
C ALA A 50 19.49 -25.02 12.17
N TRP A 51 19.68 -23.70 12.03
CA TRP A 51 20.40 -23.11 10.91
C TRP A 51 21.92 -23.30 11.07
N ARG A 52 22.44 -23.09 12.28
CA ARG A 52 23.88 -23.27 12.58
C ARG A 52 24.31 -24.74 12.45
N ALA A 53 23.43 -25.68 12.80
CA ALA A 53 23.68 -27.12 12.62
C ALA A 53 23.84 -27.50 11.14
N LYS A 54 23.19 -26.77 10.22
CA LYS A 54 23.28 -27.02 8.77
C LYS A 54 24.47 -26.35 8.09
N HIS A 55 24.91 -25.20 8.61
CA HIS A 55 25.87 -24.34 7.94
C HIS A 55 27.22 -24.19 8.66
N GLY A 56 27.37 -24.79 9.85
CA GLY A 56 28.55 -24.64 10.69
C GLY A 56 28.61 -23.27 11.37
N ILE A 57 29.33 -23.18 12.49
CA ILE A 57 29.69 -21.89 13.09
C ILE A 57 30.96 -21.44 12.36
N PRO A 58 31.01 -20.22 11.78
CA PRO A 58 32.24 -19.73 11.18
C PRO A 58 33.33 -19.70 12.25
N GLU A 59 34.45 -20.35 11.96
CA GLU A 59 35.60 -20.47 12.86
C GLU A 59 36.10 -19.05 13.17
N ARG A 60 36.01 -18.63 14.44
CA ARG A 60 36.53 -17.31 14.86
C ARG A 60 38.04 -17.34 14.72
N ARG A 61 38.57 -16.53 13.81
CA ARG A 61 39.99 -16.21 13.69
C ARG A 61 40.37 -15.07 14.62
#